data_AF-A0A7Z0SDF4-F1
#
_entry.id   AF-A0A7Z0SDF4-F1
#
_cell.length_a   1.000
_cell.length_b   1.000
_cell.length_c   1.000
_cell.angle_alpha   90.00
_cell.angle_beta   90.00
_cell.angle_gamma   90.00
#
_symmetry.space_group_name_H-M   'P 1'
#
loop_
_entity.id
_entity.type
_entity.pdbx_description
1 polymer ?
#
loop_
_entity_poly.entity_id
_entity_poly.type
_entity_poly.pdbx_seq_one_letter_code
_entity_poly.pdbx_strand_id
1 'polypeptide(L)'
;MDEIQNIYGAAETYKPVQKNQLILTTRKQDLQDEVNIRTASKSKFGTLIYACLLPWKVRIGKFLMDKGLYFQSADWGNYKETLIANTNFRKFDDNLRMVISGSARQRKALDQYLAEQYRKGLLAYSMRVSNRALMTCMISDYKLYHIHFVDGADGGYTMASMMLKQQLNSVSKIS
;
A
#
# COMPACT_ATOMS: atom_id res chain seq x y z
N MET A 1 9.19 -18.28 -6.12
CA MET A 1 8.90 -17.41 -4.95
C MET A 1 10.07 -17.37 -3.99
N ASP A 2 10.84 -18.46 -3.88
CA ASP A 2 12.00 -18.57 -2.99
C ASP A 2 13.07 -17.51 -3.28
N GLU A 3 13.32 -17.20 -4.56
CA GLU A 3 14.31 -16.18 -4.91
C GLU A 3 13.93 -14.76 -4.44
N ILE A 4 12.63 -14.43 -4.45
CA ILE A 4 12.16 -13.16 -3.90
C ILE A 4 12.45 -13.13 -2.39
N GLN A 5 12.26 -14.24 -1.68
CA GLN A 5 12.57 -14.32 -0.26
C GLN A 5 14.08 -14.28 0.02
N ASN A 6 14.90 -14.85 -0.86
CA ASN A 6 16.36 -14.75 -0.78
C ASN A 6 16.84 -13.30 -0.92
N ILE A 7 16.23 -12.54 -1.83
CA ILE A 7 16.63 -11.15 -2.11
C ILE A 7 16.04 -10.16 -1.08
N TYR A 8 14.76 -10.32 -0.74
CA TYR A 8 14.02 -9.36 0.07
C TYR A 8 13.88 -9.77 1.55
N GLY A 9 14.11 -11.03 1.88
CA GLY A 9 13.85 -11.61 3.19
C GLY A 9 12.43 -12.16 3.34
N ALA A 10 11.98 -12.27 4.59
CA ALA A 10 10.65 -12.78 4.92
C ALA A 10 9.53 -11.91 4.29
N ALA A 11 8.33 -12.48 4.11
CA ALA A 11 7.20 -11.75 3.54
C ALA A 11 6.90 -10.41 4.25
N GLU A 12 7.16 -10.34 5.55
CA GLU A 12 6.95 -9.13 6.37
C GLU A 12 7.90 -7.98 6.01
N THR A 13 9.09 -8.24 5.48
CA THR A 13 10.10 -7.19 5.23
C THR A 13 9.82 -6.39 3.98
N TYR A 14 9.18 -7.01 2.97
CA TYR A 14 8.90 -6.38 1.68
C TYR A 14 7.44 -5.98 1.48
N LYS A 15 6.60 -6.09 2.52
CA LYS A 15 5.27 -5.48 2.52
C LYS A 15 5.41 -3.96 2.34
N PRO A 16 4.61 -3.34 1.44
CA PRO A 16 4.64 -1.90 1.23
C PRO A 16 4.05 -1.12 2.41
N VAL A 17 3.22 -1.76 3.23
CA VAL A 17 2.62 -1.17 4.44
C VAL A 17 3.25 -1.83 5.66
N GLN A 18 3.93 -1.05 6.50
CA GLN A 18 4.65 -1.53 7.69
C GLN A 18 4.16 -0.84 8.97
N LYS A 19 4.11 -1.58 10.08
CA LYS A 19 3.58 -1.10 11.37
C LYS A 19 4.30 0.14 11.90
N ASN A 20 5.62 0.20 11.73
CA ASN A 20 6.47 1.32 12.16
C ASN A 20 6.27 2.59 11.30
N GLN A 21 5.79 2.45 10.06
CA GLN A 21 5.54 3.56 9.14
C GLN A 21 4.10 4.10 9.22
N LEU A 22 3.18 3.36 9.86
CA LEU A 22 1.81 3.79 10.13
C LEU A 22 1.78 4.78 11.31
N ILE A 23 2.04 6.05 11.03
CA ILE A 23 2.04 7.14 12.01
C ILE A 23 0.89 8.11 11.72
N LEU A 24 0.06 8.38 12.73
CA LEU A 24 -0.95 9.43 12.64
C LEU A 24 -0.27 10.80 12.52
N THR A 25 -0.62 11.56 11.48
CA THR A 25 -0.04 12.89 11.30
C THR A 25 -0.55 13.85 12.37
N THR A 26 0.37 14.61 12.96
CA THR A 26 0.07 15.73 13.87
C THR A 26 0.53 17.06 13.28
N ARG A 27 0.98 17.07 12.02
CA ARG A 27 1.48 18.28 11.37
C ARG A 27 0.31 19.21 11.05
N LYS A 28 0.45 20.49 11.38
CA LYS A 28 -0.61 21.48 11.21
C LYS A 28 -1.07 21.62 9.74
N GLN A 29 -0.14 21.53 8.79
CA GLN A 29 -0.43 21.63 7.35
C GLN A 29 -1.33 20.47 6.89
N ASP A 30 -0.93 19.23 7.15
CA ASP A 30 -1.73 18.05 6.79
C ASP A 30 -3.15 18.09 7.41
N LEU A 31 -3.26 18.52 8.67
CA LEU A 31 -4.55 18.66 9.35
C LEU A 31 -5.39 19.78 8.72
N GLN A 32 -4.78 20.87 8.30
CA GLN A 32 -5.48 21.96 7.62
C GLN A 32 -5.97 21.52 6.23
N ASP A 33 -5.19 20.75 5.50
CA ASP A 33 -5.60 20.17 4.22
C ASP A 33 -6.80 19.23 4.40
N GLU A 34 -6.79 18.39 5.45
CA GLU A 34 -7.94 17.56 5.79
C GLU A 34 -9.19 18.39 6.13
N VAL A 35 -9.04 19.45 6.93
CA VAL A 35 -10.14 20.38 7.23
C VAL A 35 -10.69 20.99 5.95
N ASN A 36 -9.83 21.49 5.06
CA ASN A 36 -10.23 22.11 3.81
C ASN A 36 -10.99 21.14 2.91
N ILE A 37 -10.50 19.90 2.76
CA ILE A 37 -11.15 18.85 1.95
C ILE A 37 -12.48 18.41 2.55
N ARG A 38 -12.53 18.17 3.88
CA ARG A 38 -13.72 17.63 4.56
C ARG A 38 -14.82 18.66 4.82
N THR A 39 -14.48 19.95 4.77
CA THR A 39 -15.41 21.05 5.06
C THR A 39 -15.64 21.97 3.86
N ALA A 40 -15.17 21.60 2.68
CA ALA A 40 -15.35 22.35 1.44
C ALA A 40 -16.82 22.73 1.14
N SER A 41 -17.77 21.90 1.57
CA SER A 41 -19.21 22.12 1.40
C SER A 41 -19.94 22.63 2.65
N LYS A 42 -19.23 22.95 3.74
CA LYS A 42 -19.81 23.33 5.03
C LYS A 42 -19.78 24.84 5.28
N SER A 43 -20.58 25.29 6.25
CA SER A 43 -20.56 26.67 6.74
C SER A 43 -19.26 26.99 7.49
N LYS A 44 -18.88 28.28 7.54
CA LYS A 44 -17.69 28.76 8.26
C LYS A 44 -17.64 28.32 9.72
N PHE A 45 -18.80 28.26 10.39
CA PHE A 45 -18.91 27.77 11.77
C PHE A 45 -18.63 26.27 11.88
N GLY A 46 -19.18 25.47 10.96
CA GLY A 46 -18.91 24.02 10.89
C GLY A 46 -17.44 23.71 10.60
N THR A 47 -16.80 24.52 9.74
CA THR A 47 -15.36 24.44 9.48
C THR A 47 -14.53 24.73 10.73
N LEU A 48 -14.87 25.80 11.47
CA LEU A 48 -14.16 26.17 12.70
C LEU A 48 -14.26 25.08 13.76
N ILE A 49 -15.47 24.55 14.02
CA ILE A 49 -15.67 23.45 14.96
C ILE A 49 -14.82 22.25 14.56
N TYR A 50 -14.86 21.86 13.28
CA TYR A 50 -14.10 20.70 12.81
C TYR A 50 -12.59 20.91 12.94
N ALA A 51 -12.08 22.11 12.62
CA ALA A 51 -10.69 22.48 12.77
C ALA A 51 -10.22 22.42 14.24
N CYS A 52 -11.07 22.80 15.19
CA CYS A 52 -10.77 22.69 16.62
C CYS A 52 -10.80 21.25 17.13
N LEU A 53 -11.77 20.44 16.67
CA LEU A 53 -11.95 19.07 17.14
C LEU A 53 -10.94 18.07 16.54
N LEU A 54 -10.51 18.27 15.30
CA LEU A 54 -9.65 17.32 14.58
C LEU A 54 -8.32 17.04 15.32
N PRO A 55 -7.55 18.04 15.79
CA PRO A 55 -6.33 17.79 16.56
C PRO A 55 -6.58 17.03 17.86
N TRP A 56 -7.76 17.19 18.48
CA TRP A 56 -8.11 16.47 19.70
C TRP A 56 -8.39 14.99 19.41
N LYS A 57 -9.13 14.70 18.33
CA LYS A 57 -9.36 13.33 17.85
C LYS A 57 -8.07 12.59 17.51
N VAL A 58 -7.13 13.25 16.82
CA VAL A 58 -5.82 12.66 16.48
C VAL A 58 -5.03 12.32 17.74
N ARG A 59 -5.02 13.21 18.74
CA ARG A 59 -4.32 12.95 20.02
C ARG A 59 -4.95 11.81 20.81
N ILE A 60 -6.28 11.75 20.88
CA ILE A 60 -7.01 10.65 21.52
C ILE A 60 -6.71 9.34 20.80
N GLY A 61 -6.81 9.31 19.47
CA GLY A 61 -6.50 8.12 18.67
C GLY A 61 -5.07 7.63 18.89
N LYS A 62 -4.09 8.55 18.88
CA LYS A 62 -2.69 8.21 19.18
C LYS A 62 -2.54 7.63 20.59
N PHE A 63 -3.15 8.25 21.60
CA PHE A 63 -3.12 7.75 22.97
C PHE A 63 -3.75 6.35 23.10
N LEU A 64 -4.92 6.12 22.49
CA LEU A 64 -5.61 4.83 22.51
C LEU A 64 -4.76 3.72 21.83
N MET A 65 -4.11 4.04 20.70
CA MET A 65 -3.21 3.12 20.01
C MET A 65 -1.95 2.82 20.83
N ASP A 66 -1.34 3.85 21.43
CA ASP A 66 -0.11 3.69 22.24
C ASP A 66 -0.39 2.91 23.53
N LYS A 67 -1.60 3.02 24.10
CA LYS A 67 -2.02 2.30 25.30
C LYS A 67 -2.69 0.95 25.01
N GLY A 68 -2.91 0.59 23.75
CA GLY A 68 -3.51 -0.68 23.35
C GLY A 68 -4.93 -0.88 23.90
N LEU A 69 -5.73 0.19 23.95
CA LEU A 69 -7.04 0.15 24.60
C LEU A 69 -8.14 -0.33 23.64
N TYR A 70 -9.07 -1.11 24.18
CA TYR A 70 -10.32 -1.42 23.50
C TYR A 70 -11.33 -0.29 23.75
N PHE A 71 -11.79 0.38 22.69
CA PHE A 71 -12.70 1.52 22.82
C PHE A 71 -13.69 1.60 21.65
N GLN A 72 -14.98 1.77 21.96
CA GLN A 72 -16.09 1.82 21.01
C GLN A 72 -16.12 0.66 20.00
N SER A 73 -16.01 -0.58 20.51
CA SER A 73 -16.00 -1.80 19.68
C SER A 73 -14.83 -1.91 18.69
N ALA A 74 -13.81 -1.06 18.81
CA ALA A 74 -12.58 -1.13 18.06
C ALA A 74 -11.40 -1.45 18.98
N ASP A 75 -10.58 -2.41 18.57
CA ASP A 75 -9.32 -2.73 19.21
C ASP A 75 -8.23 -1.79 18.66
N TRP A 76 -7.94 -0.71 19.38
CA TRP A 76 -6.94 0.28 18.94
C TRP A 76 -5.51 -0.23 19.06
N GLY A 77 -5.26 -1.24 19.91
CA GLY A 77 -3.94 -1.87 20.02
C GLY A 77 -3.60 -2.71 18.81
N ASN A 78 -4.58 -3.49 18.32
CA ASN A 78 -4.42 -4.35 17.15
C ASN A 78 -4.78 -3.68 15.82
N TYR A 79 -5.30 -2.44 15.84
CA TYR A 79 -5.74 -1.74 14.63
C TYR A 79 -4.71 -1.74 13.49
N LYS A 80 -3.45 -1.45 13.78
CA LYS A 80 -2.38 -1.43 12.76
C LYS A 80 -2.11 -2.82 12.19
N GLU A 81 -2.20 -3.85 13.01
CA GLU A 81 -1.98 -5.24 12.59
C GLU A 81 -3.14 -5.73 11.73
N THR A 82 -4.39 -5.45 12.13
CA THR A 82 -5.58 -5.72 11.33
C THR A 82 -5.51 -5.03 9.97
N LEU A 83 -5.10 -3.76 9.93
CA LEU A 83 -4.95 -3.01 8.67
C LEU A 83 -3.92 -3.67 7.74
N ILE A 84 -2.75 -4.05 8.28
CA ILE A 84 -1.70 -4.73 7.51
C ILE A 84 -2.17 -6.11 7.03
N ALA A 85 -2.87 -6.87 7.88
CA ALA A 85 -3.40 -8.19 7.53
C ALA A 85 -4.44 -8.11 6.40
N ASN A 86 -5.26 -7.05 6.39
CA ASN A 86 -6.28 -6.81 5.36
C ASN A 86 -5.73 -6.13 4.09
N THR A 87 -4.40 -5.99 3.98
CA THR A 87 -3.72 -5.38 2.85
C THR A 87 -3.26 -6.41 1.82
N ASN A 88 -3.88 -6.36 0.64
CA ASN A 88 -3.55 -7.25 -0.47
C ASN A 88 -2.44 -6.65 -1.35
N PHE A 89 -1.19 -6.98 -1.01
CA PHE A 89 0.00 -6.60 -1.76
C PHE A 89 0.47 -7.69 -2.76
N ARG A 90 -0.10 -8.90 -2.71
CA ARG A 90 0.25 -10.06 -3.56
C ARG A 90 -1.01 -10.78 -4.04
N LYS A 91 -1.19 -10.83 -5.35
CA LYS A 91 -2.35 -11.44 -6.02
C LYS A 91 -1.90 -12.57 -6.94
N PHE A 92 -2.67 -13.66 -6.95
CA PHE A 92 -2.45 -14.83 -7.79
C PHE A 92 -3.81 -15.21 -8.39
N ASP A 93 -4.09 -14.69 -9.57
CA ASP A 93 -5.36 -14.89 -10.27
C ASP A 93 -5.17 -15.71 -11.55
N ASP A 94 -4.16 -15.37 -12.35
CA ASP A 94 -3.64 -16.15 -13.50
C ASP A 94 -2.16 -15.81 -13.73
N ASN A 95 -1.79 -14.59 -13.34
CA ASN A 95 -0.44 -14.08 -13.31
C ASN A 95 -0.09 -13.70 -11.86
N LEU A 96 1.20 -13.77 -11.51
CA LEU A 96 1.67 -13.23 -10.24
C LEU A 96 1.77 -11.70 -10.31
N ARG A 97 1.05 -11.02 -9.42
CA ARG A 97 1.10 -9.55 -9.29
C ARG A 97 1.47 -9.16 -7.87
N MET A 98 2.50 -8.33 -7.72
CA MET A 98 3.00 -7.93 -6.42
C MET A 98 3.38 -6.45 -6.39
N VAL A 99 3.08 -5.79 -5.26
CA VAL A 99 3.71 -4.53 -4.88
C VAL A 99 4.65 -4.82 -3.71
N ILE A 100 5.94 -4.61 -3.92
CA ILE A 100 6.97 -4.86 -2.91
C ILE A 100 7.77 -3.60 -2.63
N SER A 101 8.13 -3.40 -1.37
CA SER A 101 9.03 -2.33 -0.94
C SER A 101 10.44 -2.88 -0.72
N GLY A 102 11.47 -2.13 -1.09
CA GLY A 102 12.85 -2.50 -0.83
C GLY A 102 13.86 -1.53 -1.43
N SER A 103 15.14 -1.84 -1.21
CA SER A 103 16.26 -1.02 -1.66
C SER A 103 16.52 -1.12 -3.16
N ALA A 104 17.27 -0.14 -3.70
CA ALA A 104 17.72 -0.17 -5.09
C ALA A 104 18.58 -1.41 -5.41
N ARG A 105 19.36 -1.89 -4.44
CA ARG A 105 20.18 -3.11 -4.57
C ARG A 105 19.31 -4.35 -4.72
N GLN A 106 18.31 -4.51 -3.86
CA GLN A 106 17.36 -5.64 -3.92
C GLN A 106 16.59 -5.64 -5.24
N ARG A 107 16.10 -4.46 -5.66
CA ARG A 107 15.44 -4.31 -6.97
C ARG A 107 16.34 -4.76 -8.12
N LYS A 108 17.60 -4.33 -8.13
CA LYS A 108 18.54 -4.70 -9.19
C LYS A 108 18.80 -6.21 -9.23
N ALA A 109 18.95 -6.85 -8.07
CA ALA A 109 19.12 -8.30 -7.97
C ALA A 109 17.89 -9.04 -8.52
N LEU A 110 16.68 -8.59 -8.19
CA LEU A 110 15.45 -9.19 -8.69
C LEU A 110 15.30 -9.03 -10.21
N ASP A 111 15.57 -7.84 -10.74
CA ASP A 111 15.52 -7.60 -12.18
C ASP A 111 16.53 -8.47 -12.94
N GLN A 112 17.75 -8.64 -12.40
CA GLN A 112 18.76 -9.54 -12.98
C GLN A 112 18.27 -10.99 -13.02
N TYR A 113 17.72 -11.49 -11.92
CA TYR A 113 17.16 -12.84 -11.85
C TYR A 113 16.02 -13.02 -12.86
N LEU A 114 15.06 -12.11 -12.89
CA LEU A 114 13.91 -12.21 -13.81
C LEU A 114 14.35 -12.11 -15.27
N ALA A 115 15.32 -11.25 -15.60
CA ALA A 115 15.91 -11.15 -16.93
C ALA A 115 16.58 -12.46 -17.36
N GLU A 116 17.26 -13.15 -16.44
CA GLU A 116 17.84 -14.46 -16.71
C GLU A 116 16.78 -15.51 -17.02
N GLN A 117 15.71 -15.55 -16.21
CA GLN A 117 14.61 -16.50 -16.41
C GLN A 117 13.83 -16.21 -17.71
N TYR A 118 13.68 -14.93 -18.08
CA TYR A 118 13.12 -14.53 -19.37
C TYR A 118 13.97 -15.02 -20.54
N ARG A 119 15.30 -14.85 -20.48
CA ARG A 119 16.21 -15.33 -21.53
C ARG A 119 16.19 -16.86 -21.68
N LYS A 120 15.92 -17.59 -20.62
CA LYS A 120 15.72 -19.06 -20.64
C LYS A 120 14.34 -19.46 -21.20
N GLY A 121 13.46 -18.51 -21.52
CA GLY A 121 12.10 -18.77 -21.99
C GLY A 121 11.15 -19.29 -20.90
N LEU A 122 11.52 -19.17 -19.62
CA LEU A 122 10.78 -19.77 -18.51
C LEU A 122 9.62 -18.89 -18.01
N LEU A 123 9.69 -17.58 -18.24
CA LEU A 123 8.65 -16.63 -17.84
C LEU A 123 8.71 -15.37 -18.70
N ALA A 124 7.62 -14.60 -18.72
CA ALA A 124 7.61 -13.19 -19.11
C ALA A 124 7.39 -12.33 -17.87
N TYR A 125 8.03 -11.16 -17.79
CA TYR A 125 7.90 -10.30 -16.61
C TYR A 125 7.91 -8.83 -16.96
N SER A 126 7.46 -8.02 -16.01
CA SER A 126 7.62 -6.58 -16.07
C SER A 126 7.66 -6.03 -14.65
N MET A 127 8.46 -4.98 -14.46
CA MET A 127 8.59 -4.29 -13.20
C MET A 127 8.50 -2.79 -13.43
N ARG A 128 7.71 -2.12 -12.58
CA ARG A 128 7.64 -0.66 -12.53
C ARG A 128 8.11 -0.19 -11.16
N VAL A 129 9.03 0.77 -11.15
CA VAL A 129 9.48 1.44 -9.93
C VAL A 129 8.58 2.63 -9.65
N SER A 130 8.06 2.71 -8.43
CA SER A 130 7.31 3.85 -7.92
C SER A 130 7.96 4.33 -6.62
N ASN A 131 7.91 5.63 -6.34
CA ASN A 131 8.45 6.21 -5.11
C ASN A 131 7.51 6.10 -3.90
N ARG A 132 6.24 5.73 -4.13
CA ARG A 132 5.20 5.58 -3.11
C ARG A 132 4.21 4.50 -3.52
N ALA A 133 3.65 3.81 -2.52
CA ALA A 133 2.52 2.91 -2.69
C ALA A 133 1.21 3.66 -2.42
N LEU A 134 0.18 3.35 -3.20
CA LEU A 134 -1.17 3.85 -3.01
C LEU A 134 -2.03 2.72 -2.46
N MET A 135 -2.74 2.99 -1.38
CA MET A 135 -3.69 2.07 -0.77
C MET A 135 -5.11 2.58 -1.00
N THR A 136 -5.93 1.77 -1.64
CA THR A 136 -7.35 2.05 -1.87
C THR A 136 -8.19 1.09 -1.05
N CYS A 137 -9.04 1.64 -0.19
CA CYS A 137 -9.95 0.87 0.65
C CYS A 137 -11.27 0.66 -0.09
N MET A 138 -11.68 -0.58 -0.28
CA MET A 138 -13.06 -0.91 -0.62
C MET A 138 -13.76 -1.32 0.68
N ILE A 139 -14.69 -0.50 1.14
CA ILE A 139 -15.43 -0.70 2.39
C ILE A 139 -16.83 -1.16 2.03
N SER A 140 -17.15 -2.43 2.28
CA SER A 140 -18.51 -2.96 2.17
C SER A 140 -19.22 -2.97 3.54
N ASP A 141 -18.47 -3.20 4.62
CA ASP A 141 -18.93 -3.05 6.01
C ASP A 141 -17.78 -2.51 6.88
N TYR A 142 -18.02 -1.40 7.58
CA TYR A 142 -17.05 -0.76 8.48
C TYR A 142 -16.59 -1.66 9.64
N LYS A 143 -17.33 -2.73 9.97
CA LYS A 143 -17.00 -3.62 11.09
C LYS A 143 -16.14 -4.84 10.72
N LEU A 144 -16.36 -5.44 9.55
CA LEU A 144 -15.82 -6.79 9.27
C LEU A 144 -15.25 -6.98 7.86
N TYR A 145 -15.60 -6.14 6.89
CA TYR A 145 -15.19 -6.35 5.49
C TYR A 145 -14.69 -5.05 4.85
N HIS A 146 -13.40 -4.79 5.07
CA HIS A 146 -12.64 -3.81 4.30
C HIS A 146 -11.45 -4.50 3.66
N ILE A 147 -11.35 -4.43 2.34
CA ILE A 147 -10.19 -4.94 1.59
C ILE A 147 -9.36 -3.73 1.17
N HIS A 148 -8.07 -3.76 1.49
CA HIS A 148 -7.13 -2.75 1.05
C HIS A 148 -6.39 -3.24 -0.17
N PHE A 149 -6.63 -2.59 -1.31
CA PHE A 149 -5.87 -2.80 -2.53
C PHE A 149 -4.64 -1.91 -2.52
N VAL A 150 -3.48 -2.48 -2.85
CA VAL A 150 -2.23 -1.71 -3.00
C VAL A 150 -1.78 -1.70 -4.45
N ASP A 151 -1.38 -0.52 -4.94
CA ASP A 151 -0.72 -0.30 -6.23
C ASP A 151 0.50 0.63 -6.05
N GLY A 152 1.42 0.63 -7.01
CA GLY A 152 2.43 1.68 -7.14
C GLY A 152 1.81 2.98 -7.65
N ALA A 153 2.31 4.11 -7.18
CA ALA A 153 1.85 5.40 -7.70
C ALA A 153 2.12 5.58 -9.19
N ASP A 154 1.38 6.53 -9.78
CA ASP A 154 1.50 6.94 -11.17
C ASP A 154 1.16 5.80 -12.16
N GLY A 155 0.17 4.97 -11.77
CA GLY A 155 -0.38 3.87 -12.56
C GLY A 155 0.43 2.58 -12.51
N GLY A 156 1.03 2.23 -11.37
CA GLY A 156 1.99 1.13 -11.20
C GLY A 156 1.65 -0.14 -11.98
N TYR A 157 0.55 -0.81 -11.65
CA TYR A 157 0.12 -2.03 -12.33
C TYR A 157 -0.21 -1.82 -13.79
N THR A 158 -0.83 -0.70 -14.15
CA THR A 158 -1.17 -0.38 -15.55
C THR A 158 0.10 -0.29 -16.39
N MET A 159 1.11 0.44 -15.92
CA MET A 159 2.40 0.60 -16.57
C MET A 159 3.16 -0.72 -16.68
N ALA A 160 3.20 -1.49 -15.60
CA ALA A 160 3.83 -2.81 -15.61
C ALA A 160 3.15 -3.75 -16.62
N SER A 161 1.81 -3.75 -16.67
CA SER A 161 1.03 -4.60 -17.59
C SER A 161 1.26 -4.25 -19.06
N MET A 162 1.43 -2.96 -19.40
CA MET A 162 1.73 -2.55 -20.77
C MET A 162 3.06 -3.12 -21.25
N MET A 163 4.11 -3.02 -20.44
CA MET A 163 5.43 -3.57 -20.75
C MET A 163 5.41 -5.11 -20.83
N LEU A 164 4.65 -5.78 -19.96
CA LEU A 164 4.50 -7.23 -20.01
C LEU A 164 3.84 -7.68 -21.33
N LYS A 165 2.77 -7.00 -21.76
CA LYS A 165 2.12 -7.28 -23.05
C LYS A 165 3.07 -7.11 -24.24
N GLN A 166 3.96 -6.11 -24.18
CA GLN A 166 5.00 -5.94 -25.20
C GLN A 166 5.95 -7.14 -25.25
N GLN A 167 6.43 -7.64 -24.10
CA GLN A 167 7.26 -8.85 -24.06
C GLN A 167 6.53 -10.07 -24.60
N LEU A 168 5.28 -10.31 -24.16
CA LEU A 168 4.48 -11.45 -24.60
C LEU A 168 4.25 -11.43 -26.12
N ASN A 169 3.94 -10.26 -26.69
CA ASN A 169 3.77 -10.11 -28.14
C ASN A 169 5.08 -10.32 -28.92
N SER A 170 6.23 -10.02 -28.33
CA SER A 170 7.53 -10.33 -28.94
C SER A 170 7.82 -11.82 -28.93
N VAL A 171 7.48 -12.53 -27.86
CA VAL A 171 7.65 -13.99 -27.76
C VAL A 171 6.69 -14.72 -28.71
N SER A 172 5.43 -14.31 -28.79
CA SER A 172 4.42 -14.94 -29.65
C SER A 172 4.62 -14.72 -31.15
N LYS A 173 5.47 -13.77 -31.55
CA LYS A 173 5.83 -13.52 -32.95
C LYS A 173 7.04 -14.32 -33.42
N ILE A 174 7.73 -15.01 -32.50
CA ILE A 174 8.95 -15.78 -32.77
C ILE A 174 8.66 -17.29 -32.75
N SER A 175 7.54 -17.72 -32.15
CA SER A 175 6.98 -19.08 -32.23
C SER A 175 6.10 -19.27 -33.46
#